data_AF-A0A2E0NSA2-F1
#
_entry.id   AF-A0A2E0NSA2-F1
#
_cell.length_a   1.000
_cell.length_b   1.000
_cell.length_c   1.000
_cell.angle_alpha   90.00
_cell.angle_beta   90.00
_cell.angle_gamma   90.00
#
_symmetry.space_group_name_H-M   'P 1'
#
loop_
_entity.id
_entity.type
_entity.pdbx_description
1 polymer ?
#
loop_
_entity_poly.entity_id
_entity_poly.type
_entity_poly.pdbx_seq_one_letter_code
_entity_poly.pdbx_strand_id
1 'polypeptide(L)'
;MVTINDIELIKWQELSQFLQDASNEELSLEILRDGSKIQKTVVLDEKSELGVYPKMPEISFTKINYSLFESFSVGYDKAYWILSDYITQFEYVFTPKGITQLGGFGAIGSIFPASWDWQRFWESTALLSLILAFMNLLPIPALDGGHVMFLLYEVFSGRKPNDKFMEYAQMTGFLLLISLVLFANGNDVYRYFFS
;
A
#
# COMPACT_ATOMS: atom_id res chain seq x y z
N MET A 1 -17.01 -21.89 25.53
CA MET A 1 -18.44 -21.78 25.18
C MET A 1 -19.05 -20.75 26.09
N VAL A 2 -19.86 -19.85 25.53
CA VAL A 2 -20.68 -18.89 26.27
C VAL A 2 -22.11 -19.19 25.86
N THR A 3 -22.98 -19.49 26.82
CA THR A 3 -24.42 -19.60 26.57
C THR A 3 -25.08 -18.34 27.09
N ILE A 4 -26.05 -17.83 26.33
CA ILE A 4 -26.87 -16.68 26.73
C ILE A 4 -28.32 -17.13 26.67
N ASN A 5 -29.02 -17.10 27.80
CA ASN A 5 -30.42 -17.54 27.90
C ASN A 5 -30.66 -18.94 27.26
N ASP A 6 -29.81 -19.91 27.58
CA ASP A 6 -29.82 -21.29 27.06
C ASP A 6 -29.51 -21.47 25.55
N ILE A 7 -29.14 -20.39 24.85
CA ILE A 7 -28.68 -20.44 23.45
C ILE A 7 -27.14 -20.55 23.42
N GLU A 8 -26.63 -21.59 22.78
CA GLU A 8 -25.20 -21.77 22.55
C GLU A 8 -24.72 -20.88 21.41
N LEU A 9 -23.97 -19.82 21.74
CA LEU A 9 -23.42 -18.90 20.75
C LEU A 9 -21.97 -19.28 20.45
N ILE A 10 -21.72 -19.68 19.19
CA ILE A 10 -20.43 -20.24 18.77
C ILE A 10 -19.56 -19.15 18.11
N LYS A 11 -20.19 -18.15 17.46
CA LYS A 11 -19.47 -17.10 16.71
C LYS A 11 -19.70 -15.70 17.28
N TRP A 12 -18.66 -14.87 17.21
CA TRP A 12 -18.71 -13.46 17.61
C TRP A 12 -19.80 -12.66 16.88
N GLN A 13 -20.01 -12.95 15.59
CA GLN A 13 -21.05 -12.29 14.79
C GLN A 13 -22.47 -12.62 15.28
N GLU A 14 -22.72 -13.85 15.71
CA GLU A 14 -24.03 -14.29 16.24
C GLU A 14 -24.31 -13.61 17.59
N LEU A 15 -23.28 -13.43 18.42
CA LEU A 15 -23.36 -12.69 19.66
C LEU A 15 -23.71 -11.21 19.43
N SER A 16 -22.97 -10.52 18.55
CA SER A 16 -23.24 -9.10 18.28
C SER A 16 -24.66 -8.86 17.75
N GLN A 17 -25.18 -9.77 16.92
CA GLN A 17 -26.54 -9.68 16.39
C GLN A 17 -27.60 -9.94 17.47
N PHE A 18 -27.42 -10.97 18.30
CA PHE A 18 -28.32 -11.28 19.42
C PHE A 18 -28.44 -10.11 20.42
N LEU A 19 -27.32 -9.43 20.71
CA LEU A 19 -27.32 -8.28 21.64
C LEU A 19 -28.06 -7.06 21.09
N GLN A 20 -28.05 -6.85 19.76
CA GLN A 20 -28.83 -5.77 19.13
C GLN A 20 -30.34 -6.03 19.21
N ASP A 21 -30.75 -7.31 19.11
CA ASP A 21 -32.15 -7.70 19.13
C ASP A 21 -32.74 -7.73 20.57
N ALA A 22 -31.93 -8.06 21.58
CA ALA A 22 -32.34 -8.22 22.99
C ALA A 22 -32.33 -6.90 23.81
N SER A 23 -32.40 -5.75 23.14
CA SER A 23 -32.23 -4.42 23.74
C SER A 23 -33.07 -4.23 25.02
N ASN A 24 -32.42 -3.86 26.12
CA ASN A 24 -32.98 -3.62 27.47
C ASN A 24 -33.45 -4.82 28.31
N GLU A 25 -33.04 -6.06 28.00
CA GLU A 25 -33.35 -7.22 28.85
C GLU A 25 -32.21 -7.62 29.80
N GLU A 26 -32.54 -8.23 30.95
CA GLU A 26 -31.57 -8.90 31.82
C GLU A 26 -31.08 -10.18 31.14
N LEU A 27 -29.80 -10.25 30.80
CA LEU A 27 -29.20 -11.41 30.15
C LEU A 27 -28.50 -12.30 31.17
N SER A 28 -28.84 -13.60 31.18
CA SER A 28 -28.13 -14.61 31.96
C SER A 28 -27.01 -15.21 31.11
N LEU A 29 -25.76 -14.90 31.47
CA LEU A 29 -24.57 -15.38 30.78
C LEU A 29 -23.96 -16.56 31.56
N GLU A 30 -23.81 -17.71 30.92
CA GLU A 30 -22.94 -18.79 31.41
C GLU A 30 -21.59 -18.67 30.71
N ILE A 31 -20.54 -18.29 31.45
CA ILE A 31 -19.18 -18.18 30.93
C ILE A 31 -18.29 -19.25 31.56
N LEU A 32 -17.45 -19.87 30.74
CA LEU A 32 -16.41 -20.77 31.24
C LEU A 32 -15.14 -19.96 31.56
N ARG A 33 -14.72 -19.92 32.82
CA ARG A 33 -13.47 -19.27 33.27
C ARG A 33 -12.64 -20.28 34.08
N ASP A 34 -11.40 -20.51 33.67
CA ASP A 34 -10.46 -21.42 34.34
C ASP A 34 -11.04 -22.83 34.61
N GLY A 35 -11.82 -23.35 33.65
CA GLY A 35 -12.46 -24.67 33.75
C GLY A 35 -13.72 -24.73 34.63
N SER A 36 -14.08 -23.63 35.30
CA SER A 36 -15.32 -23.52 36.09
C SER A 36 -16.38 -22.72 35.34
N LYS A 37 -17.62 -23.20 35.38
CA LYS A 37 -18.75 -22.48 34.81
C LYS A 37 -19.23 -21.41 35.78
N ILE A 38 -19.30 -20.16 35.33
CA ILE A 38 -19.76 -19.02 36.11
C ILE A 38 -21.01 -18.49 35.44
N GLN A 39 -22.10 -18.40 36.19
CA GLN A 39 -23.32 -17.74 35.75
C GLN A 39 -23.29 -16.29 36.23
N LYS A 40 -23.57 -15.34 35.32
CA LYS A 40 -23.62 -13.92 35.65
C LYS A 40 -24.76 -13.25 34.91
N THR A 41 -25.61 -12.58 35.66
CA THR A 41 -26.64 -11.70 35.09
C THR A 41 -26.02 -10.35 34.75
N VAL A 42 -26.21 -9.89 33.53
CA VAL A 42 -25.75 -8.58 33.07
C VAL A 42 -26.91 -7.82 32.45
N VAL A 43 -27.05 -6.56 32.85
CA VAL A 43 -27.98 -5.61 32.23
C VAL A 43 -27.24 -4.91 31.10
N LEU A 44 -27.83 -4.89 29.91
CA LEU A 44 -27.29 -4.16 28.76
C LEU A 44 -27.34 -2.65 28.99
N ASP A 45 -26.35 -1.94 28.46
CA ASP A 45 -26.37 -0.47 28.46
C ASP A 45 -27.34 0.08 27.40
N GLU A 46 -27.54 1.41 27.38
CA GLU A 46 -28.43 2.08 26.41
C GLU A 46 -28.05 1.83 24.93
N LYS A 47 -26.84 1.33 24.66
CA LYS A 47 -26.33 0.98 23.33
C LYS A 47 -26.37 -0.51 23.05
N SER A 48 -26.93 -1.31 23.96
CA SER A 48 -27.00 -2.77 23.89
C SER A 48 -25.61 -3.43 23.79
N GLU A 49 -24.60 -2.82 24.41
CA GLU A 49 -23.23 -3.32 24.42
C GLU A 49 -22.94 -4.13 25.70
N LEU A 50 -22.38 -5.32 25.53
CA LEU A 50 -21.60 -5.99 26.57
C LEU A 50 -20.14 -5.63 26.31
N GLY A 51 -19.48 -4.97 27.26
CA GLY A 51 -18.07 -4.53 27.16
C GLY A 51 -17.03 -5.66 27.11
N VAL A 52 -17.35 -6.74 26.40
CA VAL A 52 -16.50 -7.86 26.05
C VAL A 52 -16.01 -7.65 24.62
N TYR A 53 -14.80 -8.10 24.33
CA TYR A 53 -14.22 -8.09 22.99
C TYR A 53 -13.48 -9.40 22.78
N PRO A 54 -13.44 -9.92 21.54
CA PRO A 54 -12.66 -11.11 21.24
C PRO A 54 -11.20 -10.80 21.52
N LYS A 55 -10.53 -11.68 22.28
CA LYS A 55 -9.08 -11.60 22.43
C LYS A 55 -8.47 -11.86 21.07
N MET A 56 -7.98 -10.80 20.41
CA MET A 56 -7.18 -10.96 19.20
C MET A 56 -5.96 -11.82 19.55
N PRO A 57 -5.56 -12.77 18.68
CA PRO A 57 -4.31 -13.49 18.89
C PRO A 57 -3.18 -12.47 19.03
N GLU A 58 -2.36 -12.62 20.07
CA GLU A 58 -1.20 -11.76 20.28
C GLU A 58 -0.22 -12.00 19.13
N ILE A 59 -0.26 -11.13 18.11
CA ILE A 59 0.72 -11.13 17.03
C ILE A 59 2.03 -10.63 17.61
N SER A 60 2.93 -11.57 17.92
CA SER A 60 4.28 -11.27 18.37
C SER A 60 5.15 -10.90 17.17
N PHE A 61 5.39 -9.61 16.96
CA PHE A 61 6.35 -9.15 15.96
C PHE A 61 7.76 -9.56 16.38
N THR A 62 8.35 -10.53 15.69
CA THR A 62 9.75 -10.89 15.89
C THR A 62 10.62 -9.99 15.03
N LYS A 63 11.45 -9.15 15.67
CA LYS A 63 12.46 -8.36 14.96
C LYS A 63 13.65 -9.24 14.61
N ILE A 64 13.80 -9.57 13.33
CA ILE A 64 14.97 -10.29 12.82
C ILE A 64 16.04 -9.25 12.51
N ASN A 65 17.20 -9.38 13.15
CA ASN A 65 18.38 -8.55 12.85
C ASN A 65 19.27 -9.34 11.91
N TYR A 66 19.60 -8.76 10.76
CA TYR A 66 20.53 -9.36 9.81
C TYR A 66 21.95 -8.87 10.08
N SER A 67 22.92 -9.76 9.95
CA SER A 67 24.32 -9.35 9.85
C SER A 67 24.57 -8.57 8.55
N LEU A 68 25.70 -7.86 8.46
CA LEU A 68 26.05 -7.09 7.26
C LEU A 68 26.00 -7.93 5.98
N PHE A 69 26.52 -9.16 6.00
CA PHE A 69 26.54 -10.02 4.82
C PHE A 69 25.17 -10.61 4.48
N GLU A 70 24.38 -11.00 5.48
CA GLU A 70 23.00 -11.46 5.27
C GLU A 70 22.13 -10.34 4.70
N SER A 71 22.36 -9.10 5.15
CA SER A 71 21.60 -7.93 4.69
C SER A 71 21.75 -7.66 3.19
N PHE A 72 22.86 -8.07 2.55
CA PHE A 72 23.02 -7.96 1.10
C PHE A 72 22.08 -8.91 0.34
N SER A 73 22.01 -10.18 0.75
CA SER A 73 21.11 -11.15 0.10
C SER A 73 19.65 -10.76 0.31
N VAL A 74 19.28 -10.47 1.55
CA VAL A 74 17.91 -10.05 1.88
C VAL A 74 17.55 -8.73 1.20
N GLY A 75 18.50 -7.79 1.14
CA GLY A 75 18.36 -6.53 0.43
C GLY A 75 18.14 -6.70 -1.06
N TYR A 76 18.85 -7.64 -1.70
CA TYR A 76 18.64 -8.00 -3.10
C TYR A 76 17.23 -8.55 -3.33
N ASP A 77 16.78 -9.51 -2.53
CA ASP A 77 15.44 -10.09 -2.64
C ASP A 77 14.36 -9.02 -2.45
N LYS A 78 14.54 -8.14 -1.45
CA LYS A 78 13.65 -7.01 -1.20
C LYS A 78 13.62 -6.04 -2.38
N ALA A 79 14.78 -5.69 -2.94
CA ALA A 79 14.87 -4.81 -4.11
C ALA A 79 14.21 -5.42 -5.34
N TYR A 80 14.40 -6.72 -5.59
CA TYR A 80 13.75 -7.45 -6.68
C TYR A 80 12.23 -7.43 -6.54
N TRP A 81 11.71 -7.70 -5.34
CA TRP A 81 10.28 -7.63 -5.05
C TRP A 81 9.70 -6.24 -5.24
N ILE A 82 10.34 -5.22 -4.68
CA ILE A 82 9.90 -3.82 -4.83
C ILE A 82 9.92 -3.41 -6.30
N LEU A 83 10.96 -3.79 -7.05
CA LEU A 83 11.05 -3.47 -8.48
C LEU A 83 9.93 -4.14 -9.28
N SER A 84 9.66 -5.42 -9.01
CA SER A 84 8.61 -6.19 -9.69
C SER A 84 7.22 -5.63 -9.39
N ASP A 85 6.97 -5.26 -8.14
CA ASP A 85 5.75 -4.59 -7.72
C ASP A 85 5.61 -3.22 -8.40
N TYR A 86 6.69 -2.43 -8.45
CA TYR A 86 6.70 -1.14 -9.14
C TYR A 86 6.41 -1.26 -10.64
N ILE A 87 6.95 -2.28 -11.32
CA ILE A 87 6.65 -2.58 -12.73
C ILE A 87 5.15 -2.89 -12.90
N THR A 88 4.58 -3.69 -11.99
CA THR A 88 3.15 -4.04 -12.01
C THR A 88 2.28 -2.81 -11.79
N GLN A 89 2.65 -1.95 -10.86
CA GLN A 89 1.97 -0.67 -10.62
C GLN A 89 2.08 0.26 -11.83
N PHE A 90 3.23 0.32 -12.48
CA PHE A 90 3.44 1.09 -13.70
C PHE A 90 2.54 0.60 -14.84
N GLU A 91 2.41 -0.71 -15.03
CA GLU A 91 1.45 -1.28 -15.99
C GLU A 91 0.01 -0.89 -15.64
N TYR A 92 -0.34 -0.91 -14.35
CA TYR A 92 -1.67 -0.54 -13.88
C TYR A 92 -2.05 0.92 -14.20
N VAL A 93 -1.07 1.84 -14.31
CA VAL A 93 -1.30 3.24 -14.72
C VAL A 93 -1.99 3.35 -16.08
N PHE A 94 -1.77 2.40 -16.99
CA PHE A 94 -2.43 2.40 -18.31
C PHE A 94 -3.90 1.97 -18.27
N THR A 95 -4.43 1.63 -17.09
CA THR A 95 -5.85 1.32 -16.91
C THR A 95 -6.66 2.57 -16.50
N PRO A 96 -7.97 2.64 -16.81
CA PRO A 96 -8.80 3.78 -16.42
C PRO A 96 -8.79 4.08 -14.91
N LYS A 97 -8.68 3.03 -14.08
CA LYS A 97 -8.59 3.15 -12.62
C LYS A 97 -7.20 3.56 -12.13
N GLY A 98 -6.15 3.27 -12.90
CA GLY A 98 -4.78 3.66 -12.60
C GLY A 98 -4.53 5.14 -12.81
N ILE A 99 -5.06 5.71 -13.90
CA ILE A 99 -4.92 7.15 -14.21
C ILE A 99 -5.45 8.03 -13.08
N THR A 100 -6.56 7.64 -12.45
CA THR A 100 -7.14 8.39 -11.32
C THR A 100 -6.34 8.26 -10.01
N GLN A 101 -5.48 7.24 -9.91
CA GLN A 101 -4.64 6.98 -8.73
C GLN A 101 -3.24 7.59 -8.82
N LEU A 102 -2.92 8.23 -9.96
CA LEU A 102 -1.69 9.00 -10.09
C LEU A 102 -1.73 10.20 -9.13
N GLY A 103 -0.98 10.07 -8.03
CA GLY A 103 -0.68 11.18 -7.14
C GLY A 103 0.42 12.05 -7.72
N GLY A 104 0.28 13.36 -7.58
CA GLY A 104 1.33 14.34 -7.86
C GLY A 104 2.34 14.43 -6.71
N PHE A 105 2.96 15.60 -6.55
CA PHE A 105 3.98 15.82 -5.51
C PHE A 105 3.44 15.67 -4.07
N GLY A 106 2.12 15.85 -3.85
CA GLY A 106 1.51 15.69 -2.53
C GLY A 106 1.56 14.24 -2.03
N ALA A 107 1.44 13.26 -2.93
CA ALA A 107 1.57 11.85 -2.59
C ALA A 107 3.01 11.44 -2.25
N ILE A 108 4.02 12.15 -2.79
CA ILE A 108 5.43 11.92 -2.44
C ILE A 108 5.72 12.45 -1.03
N GLY A 109 5.15 13.61 -0.68
CA GLY A 109 5.31 14.22 0.64
C GLY A 109 4.80 13.33 1.79
N SER A 110 3.75 12.53 1.56
CA SER A 110 3.18 11.64 2.58
C SER A 110 3.98 10.35 2.82
N ILE A 111 5.02 10.07 2.04
CA ILE A 111 5.89 8.89 2.21
C ILE A 111 6.78 9.03 3.46
N PHE A 112 7.08 10.27 3.85
CA PHE A 112 7.96 10.58 4.98
C PHE A 112 7.17 10.77 6.28
N PRO A 113 7.57 10.10 7.38
CA PRO A 113 6.91 10.24 8.67
C PRO A 113 7.15 11.63 9.30
N ALA A 114 6.22 12.05 10.15
CA ALA A 114 6.33 13.31 10.90
C ALA A 114 7.46 13.29 11.96
N SER A 115 7.84 12.10 12.42
CA SER A 115 8.94 11.88 13.36
C SER A 115 10.13 11.23 12.67
N TRP A 116 11.34 11.53 13.15
CA TRP A 116 12.57 10.95 12.62
C TRP A 116 12.63 9.44 12.86
N ASP A 117 12.83 8.68 11.78
CA ASP A 117 13.03 7.23 11.81
C ASP A 117 14.11 6.86 10.79
N TRP A 118 15.25 6.34 11.28
CA TRP A 118 16.39 5.96 10.45
C TRP A 118 16.09 4.80 9.51
N GLN A 119 15.31 3.80 9.96
CA GLN A 119 14.96 2.66 9.12
C GLN A 119 14.08 3.16 7.97
N ARG A 120 13.06 3.96 8.28
CA ARG A 120 12.17 4.51 7.27
C ARG A 120 12.88 5.44 6.30
N PHE A 121 13.83 6.25 6.78
CA PHE A 121 14.65 7.11 5.93
C PHE A 121 15.38 6.28 4.86
N TRP A 122 16.13 5.26 5.26
CA TRP A 122 16.88 4.42 4.31
C TRP A 122 15.97 3.60 3.40
N GLU A 123 14.82 3.15 3.89
CA GLU A 123 13.82 2.48 3.05
C GLU A 123 13.24 3.42 1.98
N SER A 124 12.87 4.64 2.35
CA SER A 124 12.38 5.65 1.39
C SER A 124 13.47 6.06 0.40
N THR A 125 14.71 6.25 0.85
CA THR A 125 15.84 6.54 -0.05
C THR A 125 16.06 5.41 -1.04
N ALA A 126 16.09 4.15 -0.58
CA ALA A 126 16.25 2.99 -1.45
C ALA A 126 15.10 2.87 -2.46
N LEU A 127 13.86 3.09 -2.01
CA LEU A 127 12.68 3.10 -2.88
C LEU A 127 12.80 4.18 -3.98
N LEU A 128 13.10 5.42 -3.60
CA LEU A 128 13.25 6.53 -4.56
C LEU A 128 14.40 6.29 -5.54
N SER A 129 15.53 5.73 -5.07
CA SER A 129 16.65 5.35 -5.94
C SER A 129 16.26 4.28 -6.95
N LEU A 130 15.50 3.27 -6.52
CA LEU A 130 15.02 2.20 -7.40
C LEU A 130 14.03 2.72 -8.45
N ILE A 131 13.10 3.58 -8.02
CA ILE A 131 12.15 4.24 -8.92
C ILE A 131 12.90 5.07 -9.96
N LEU A 132 13.86 5.89 -9.55
CA LEU A 132 14.64 6.72 -10.47
C LEU A 132 15.45 5.86 -11.46
N ALA A 133 16.11 4.80 -10.98
CA ALA A 133 16.85 3.87 -11.82
C ALA A 133 15.94 3.18 -12.85
N PHE A 134 14.76 2.71 -12.43
CA PHE A 134 13.79 2.11 -13.32
C PHE A 134 13.25 3.11 -14.35
N MET A 135 12.85 4.31 -13.91
CA MET A 135 12.32 5.35 -14.80
C MET A 135 13.35 5.77 -15.86
N ASN A 136 14.63 5.86 -15.49
CA ASN A 136 15.70 6.17 -16.44
C ASN A 136 16.00 5.02 -17.40
N LEU A 137 15.57 3.79 -17.11
CA LEU A 137 15.74 2.65 -18.02
C LEU A 137 14.59 2.54 -19.04
N LEU A 138 13.46 3.21 -18.81
CA LEU A 138 12.32 3.16 -19.70
C LEU A 138 12.66 3.76 -21.08
N PRO A 139 12.13 3.18 -22.18
CA PRO A 139 12.37 3.66 -23.54
C PRO A 139 11.53 4.90 -23.86
N ILE A 140 11.61 5.93 -23.01
CA ILE A 140 10.90 7.20 -23.16
C ILE A 140 11.87 8.21 -23.79
N PRO A 141 11.56 8.76 -24.98
CA PRO A 141 12.33 9.84 -25.56
C PRO A 141 12.44 11.02 -24.58
N ALA A 142 13.63 11.61 -24.45
CA ALA A 142 14.03 12.61 -23.45
C ALA A 142 14.54 12.10 -22.09
N LEU A 143 14.43 10.80 -21.80
CA LEU A 143 15.13 10.16 -20.67
C LEU A 143 16.34 9.35 -21.17
N ASP A 144 17.23 8.97 -20.23
CA ASP A 144 18.46 8.20 -20.53
C ASP A 144 18.17 6.91 -21.32
N GLY A 145 17.10 6.19 -20.96
CA GLY A 145 16.67 4.96 -21.64
C GLY A 145 16.18 5.18 -23.07
N GLY A 146 15.72 6.39 -23.41
CA GLY A 146 15.40 6.77 -24.79
C GLY A 146 16.65 6.79 -25.68
N HIS A 147 17.77 7.29 -25.16
CA HIS A 147 19.05 7.23 -25.87
C HIS A 147 19.55 5.79 -26.04
N VAL A 148 19.42 4.97 -24.99
CA VAL A 148 19.73 3.54 -25.07
C VAL A 148 18.88 2.85 -26.13
N MET A 149 17.59 3.17 -26.23
CA MET A 149 16.69 2.63 -27.26
C MET A 149 17.15 2.99 -28.68
N PHE A 150 17.57 4.24 -28.91
CA PHE A 150 18.09 4.65 -30.21
C PHE A 150 19.41 3.97 -30.57
N LEU A 151 20.30 3.77 -29.59
CA LEU A 151 21.54 3.02 -29.79
C LEU A 151 21.27 1.54 -30.08
N LEU A 152 20.35 0.91 -29.35
CA LEU A 152 19.95 -0.47 -29.63
C LEU A 152 19.36 -0.58 -31.04
N TYR A 153 18.50 0.37 -31.43
CA TYR A 153 17.97 0.45 -32.79
C TYR A 153 19.09 0.58 -33.83
N GLU A 154 20.10 1.41 -33.59
CA GLU A 154 21.25 1.58 -34.49
C GLU A 154 22.06 0.28 -34.63
N VAL A 155 22.31 -0.43 -33.52
CA VAL A 155 23.01 -1.72 -33.51
C VAL A 155 22.26 -2.77 -34.35
N PHE A 156 20.93 -2.85 -34.22
CA PHE A 156 20.14 -3.82 -34.98
C PHE A 156 19.89 -3.41 -36.44
N SER A 157 19.69 -2.12 -36.72
CA SER A 157 19.38 -1.62 -38.07
C SER A 157 20.63 -1.32 -38.91
N GLY A 158 21.80 -1.23 -38.28
CA GLY A 158 23.07 -0.84 -38.92
C GLY A 158 23.07 0.59 -39.46
N ARG A 159 22.07 1.41 -39.09
CA ARG A 159 21.89 2.77 -39.60
C ARG A 159 21.55 3.71 -38.46
N LYS A 160 22.26 4.84 -38.40
CA LYS A 160 21.95 5.92 -37.47
C LYS A 160 20.52 6.42 -37.72
N PRO A 161 19.68 6.54 -36.67
CA PRO A 161 18.39 7.20 -36.80
C PRO A 161 18.54 8.62 -37.36
N ASN A 162 17.57 9.08 -38.14
CA ASN A 162 17.59 10.44 -38.70
C ASN A 162 17.61 11.48 -37.58
N ASP A 163 18.52 12.46 -37.65
CA ASP A 163 18.68 13.49 -36.61
C ASP A 163 17.36 14.27 -36.38
N LYS A 164 16.58 14.53 -37.44
CA LYS A 164 15.26 15.16 -37.32
C LYS A 164 14.26 14.29 -36.56
N PHE A 165 14.28 12.97 -36.79
CA PHE A 165 13.40 12.05 -36.09
C PHE A 165 13.72 12.01 -34.60
N MET A 166 15.01 12.01 -34.25
CA MET A 166 15.46 12.02 -32.86
C MET A 166 15.06 13.32 -32.15
N GLU A 167 15.19 14.47 -32.83
CA GLU A 167 14.74 15.77 -32.32
C GLU A 167 13.23 15.79 -32.06
N TYR A 168 12.42 15.33 -33.03
CA TYR A 168 10.97 15.25 -32.85
C TYR A 168 10.58 14.29 -31.73
N ALA A 169 11.19 13.11 -31.67
CA ALA A 169 10.92 12.14 -30.62
C ALA A 169 11.22 12.72 -29.24
N GLN A 170 12.38 13.36 -29.06
CA GLN A 170 12.78 14.00 -27.81
C GLN A 170 11.82 15.12 -27.41
N MET A 171 11.43 16.00 -28.36
CA MET A 171 10.51 17.09 -28.08
C MET A 171 9.10 16.59 -27.75
N THR A 172 8.61 15.57 -28.45
CA THR A 172 7.33 14.91 -28.14
C THR A 172 7.37 14.26 -26.76
N GLY A 173 8.43 13.53 -26.43
CA GLY A 173 8.60 12.91 -25.11
C GLY A 173 8.63 13.94 -23.98
N PHE A 174 9.39 15.03 -24.16
CA PHE A 174 9.43 16.12 -23.21
C PHE A 174 8.05 16.77 -22.98
N LEU A 175 7.32 17.08 -24.06
CA LEU A 175 5.96 17.64 -23.97
C LEU A 175 4.98 16.70 -23.27
N LEU A 176 5.07 15.40 -23.54
CA LEU A 176 4.27 14.38 -22.86
C LEU A 176 4.56 14.35 -21.36
N LEU A 177 5.84 14.35 -20.97
CA LEU A 177 6.25 14.34 -19.57
C LEU A 177 5.76 15.58 -18.82
N ILE A 178 5.94 16.77 -19.40
CA ILE A 178 5.45 18.03 -18.79
C ILE A 178 3.94 18.00 -18.63
N SER A 179 3.22 17.51 -19.65
CA SER A 179 1.76 17.40 -19.61
C SER A 179 1.29 16.44 -18.50
N LEU A 180 1.98 15.31 -18.32
CA LEU A 180 1.70 14.35 -17.24
C LEU A 180 1.95 14.95 -15.85
N VAL A 181 3.07 15.66 -15.67
CA VAL A 181 3.39 16.34 -14.40
C VAL A 181 2.34 17.40 -14.06
N LEU A 182 1.93 18.21 -15.03
CA LEU A 182 0.87 19.20 -14.84
C LEU A 182 -0.47 18.55 -14.50
N PHE A 183 -0.82 17.45 -15.16
CA PHE A 183 -2.04 16.68 -14.88
C PHE A 183 -2.05 16.12 -13.46
N ALA A 184 -0.98 15.43 -13.05
CA ALA A 184 -0.87 14.82 -11.72
C ALA A 184 -0.91 15.87 -10.59
N ASN A 185 -0.22 16.99 -10.77
CA ASN A 185 -0.27 18.10 -9.81
C ASN A 185 -1.62 18.80 -9.77
N GLY A 186 -2.28 18.97 -10.93
CA GLY A 186 -3.65 19.47 -10.99
C GLY A 186 -4.63 18.58 -10.23
N ASN A 187 -4.49 17.25 -10.36
CA ASN A 187 -5.30 16.27 -9.64
C ASN A 187 -5.08 16.35 -8.12
N ASP A 188 -3.84 16.51 -7.67
CA ASP A 188 -3.52 16.70 -6.25
C ASP A 188 -4.15 17.98 -5.68
N VAL A 189 -4.06 19.09 -6.40
CA VAL A 189 -4.68 20.38 -6.00
C VAL A 189 -6.19 20.25 -5.95
N TYR A 190 -6.81 19.64 -6.96
CA TYR A 190 -8.25 19.40 -6.98
C TYR A 190 -8.68 18.54 -5.77
N ARG A 191 -7.99 17.44 -5.51
CA ARG A 191 -8.27 16.60 -4.35
C ARG A 191 -8.09 17.36 -3.03
N TYR A 192 -7.09 18.23 -2.91
CA TYR A 192 -6.88 19.01 -1.68
C TYR A 192 -8.01 20.01 -1.38
N PHE A 193 -8.63 20.60 -2.40
CA PHE A 193 -9.69 21.60 -2.21
C PHE A 193 -11.11 21.02 -2.21
N PHE A 194 -11.34 19.85 -2.80
CA PHE A 194 -12.66 19.25 -2.98
C PHE A 194 -12.84 17.88 -2.28
N SER A 195 -11.84 17.39 -1.55
CA SER A 195 -11.93 16.25 -0.62
C SER A 195 -11.92 16.72 0.83
#